data_AF-A0A955K7Q2-F1
#
_entry.id   AF-A0A955K7Q2-F1
#
_cell.length_a   1.000
_cell.length_b   1.000
_cell.length_c   1.000
_cell.angle_alpha   90.00
_cell.angle_beta   90.00
_cell.angle_gamma   90.00
#
_symmetry.space_group_name_H-M   'P 1'
#
loop_
_entity.id
_entity.type
_entity.pdbx_description
1 polymer ?
#
loop_
_entity_poly.entity_id
_entity_poly.type
_entity_poly.pdbx_seq_one_letter_code
_entity_poly.pdbx_strand_id
1 'polypeptide(L)'
;MKILKFAPEQIDKILSNEYTSTWRLADEKNIQVDDEIQLINSENGQSFANIIVDKITIKRISDINETDMVGHAQYETKDDILNSFRKYYGNNISFNSTVKIISFHLTSKQTDVKKVTSFEKVKLFTDGGSRGNPGPSATGYVIYDEQDNVLFAGGDYLGVTTNNQAEYQAVRTGLKQCQQFNPKHVQVFMDSLLVVNQMNGVFKIKNRDLWPIHSDIKAIAQKFDKVTFTHVPRELNKAADAEVNKVLDSADV
;
A
#
# COMPACT_ATOMS: atom_id res chain seq x y z
N MET A 1 8.81 -14.96 -8.62
CA MET A 1 7.40 -15.27 -8.31
C MET A 1 6.52 -14.32 -9.12
N LYS A 2 5.54 -14.83 -9.88
CA LYS A 2 4.64 -14.00 -10.69
C LYS A 2 3.58 -13.35 -9.79
N ILE A 3 3.14 -12.14 -10.13
CA ILE A 3 2.24 -11.34 -9.28
C ILE A 3 1.06 -10.81 -10.10
N LEU A 4 -0.15 -10.93 -9.55
CA LEU A 4 -1.35 -10.29 -10.06
C LEU A 4 -1.91 -9.28 -9.04
N LYS A 5 -2.25 -8.09 -9.52
CA LYS A 5 -2.81 -7.00 -8.73
C LYS A 5 -4.34 -7.00 -8.84
N PHE A 6 -5.02 -6.82 -7.72
CA PHE A 6 -6.48 -6.73 -7.65
C PHE A 6 -6.91 -5.51 -6.86
N ALA A 7 -7.99 -4.87 -7.31
CA ALA A 7 -8.60 -3.76 -6.60
C ALA A 7 -9.27 -4.26 -5.31
N PRO A 8 -9.34 -3.45 -4.24
CA PRO A 8 -9.88 -3.89 -2.95
C PRO A 8 -11.26 -4.53 -3.03
N GLU A 9 -12.15 -4.00 -3.88
CA GLU A 9 -13.51 -4.50 -4.09
C GLU A 9 -13.59 -5.92 -4.68
N GLN A 10 -12.49 -6.43 -5.24
CA GLN A 10 -12.42 -7.78 -5.82
C GLN A 10 -11.88 -8.81 -4.83
N ILE A 11 -11.20 -8.39 -3.76
CA ILE A 11 -10.44 -9.27 -2.87
C ILE A 11 -11.37 -10.25 -2.14
N ASP A 12 -12.43 -9.74 -1.51
CA ASP A 12 -13.36 -10.58 -0.74
C ASP A 12 -14.03 -11.64 -1.62
N LYS A 13 -14.34 -11.30 -2.87
CA LYS A 13 -14.93 -12.21 -3.86
C LYS A 13 -13.96 -13.29 -4.29
N ILE A 14 -12.67 -12.98 -4.42
CA ILE A 14 -11.64 -13.97 -4.70
C ILE A 14 -11.49 -14.89 -3.49
N LEU A 15 -11.35 -14.33 -2.29
CA LEU A 15 -11.18 -15.09 -1.04
C LEU A 15 -12.38 -15.99 -0.73
N SER A 16 -13.60 -15.61 -1.13
CA SER A 16 -14.81 -16.44 -0.99
C SER A 16 -14.96 -17.50 -2.08
N ASN A 17 -14.04 -17.56 -3.06
CA ASN A 17 -14.14 -18.34 -4.30
C ASN A 17 -15.35 -17.95 -5.19
N GLU A 18 -15.93 -16.76 -5.02
CA GLU A 18 -16.89 -16.21 -5.98
C GLU A 18 -16.19 -15.87 -7.30
N TYR A 19 -14.97 -15.30 -7.21
CA TYR A 19 -14.11 -15.04 -8.36
C TYR A 19 -12.97 -16.05 -8.43
N THR A 20 -13.00 -16.89 -9.45
CA THR A 20 -12.01 -17.92 -9.78
C THR A 20 -11.36 -17.68 -11.15
N SER A 21 -11.61 -16.51 -11.75
CA SER A 21 -10.92 -16.08 -12.96
C SER A 21 -10.65 -14.58 -12.98
N THR A 22 -9.69 -14.16 -13.79
CA THR A 22 -9.38 -12.76 -14.06
C THR A 22 -9.11 -12.52 -15.54
N TRP A 23 -9.58 -11.39 -16.05
CA TRP A 23 -9.45 -11.03 -17.46
C TRP A 23 -8.44 -9.91 -17.63
N ARG A 24 -7.42 -10.12 -18.48
CA ARG A 24 -6.31 -9.18 -18.69
C ARG A 24 -6.11 -8.88 -20.17
N LEU A 25 -5.95 -7.61 -20.53
CA LEU A 25 -5.51 -7.20 -21.86
C LEU A 25 -4.00 -7.01 -21.85
N ALA A 26 -3.32 -7.46 -22.91
CA ALA A 26 -1.88 -7.29 -23.11
C ALA A 26 -1.03 -7.72 -21.90
N ASP A 27 -1.28 -8.91 -21.38
CA ASP A 27 -0.56 -9.43 -20.20
C ASP A 27 0.88 -9.85 -20.57
N GLU A 28 1.84 -8.95 -20.32
CA GLU A 28 3.28 -9.12 -20.59
C GLU A 28 3.97 -10.14 -19.67
N LYS A 29 3.30 -10.62 -18.61
CA LYS A 29 3.91 -11.41 -17.53
C LYS A 29 4.18 -12.88 -17.88
N ASN A 30 3.97 -13.29 -19.13
CA ASN A 30 4.10 -14.67 -19.61
C ASN A 30 3.48 -15.69 -18.64
N ILE A 31 2.27 -15.41 -18.15
CA ILE A 31 1.52 -16.33 -17.27
C ILE A 31 1.12 -17.57 -18.07
N GLN A 32 1.37 -18.75 -17.51
CA GLN A 32 1.15 -20.09 -18.05
C GLN A 32 0.31 -20.93 -17.07
N VAL A 33 -0.27 -22.01 -17.56
CA VAL A 33 -0.93 -23.03 -16.72
C VAL A 33 0.11 -23.61 -15.75
N ASP A 34 -0.33 -23.97 -14.55
CA ASP A 34 0.49 -24.46 -13.43
C ASP A 34 1.43 -23.42 -12.78
N ASP A 35 1.39 -22.15 -13.22
CA ASP A 35 2.12 -21.08 -12.53
C ASP A 35 1.57 -20.86 -11.13
N GLU A 36 2.47 -20.78 -10.15
CA GLU A 36 2.19 -20.19 -8.84
C GLU A 36 2.23 -18.67 -8.92
N ILE A 37 1.14 -18.03 -8.53
CA ILE A 37 0.99 -16.57 -8.58
C ILE A 37 0.61 -16.02 -7.22
N GLN A 38 1.32 -14.97 -6.80
CA GLN A 38 0.95 -14.15 -5.66
C GLN A 38 -0.12 -13.14 -6.05
N LEU A 39 -1.20 -13.09 -5.27
CA LEU A 39 -2.22 -12.06 -5.42
C LEU A 39 -1.97 -10.94 -4.43
N ILE A 40 -1.89 -9.71 -4.93
CA ILE A 40 -1.64 -8.51 -4.11
C ILE A 40 -2.75 -7.47 -4.29
N ASN A 41 -3.05 -6.74 -3.23
CA ASN A 41 -3.92 -5.58 -3.24
C ASN A 41 -3.22 -4.42 -3.99
N SER A 42 -3.89 -3.84 -4.97
CA SER A 42 -3.32 -2.80 -5.83
C SER A 42 -3.07 -1.47 -5.12
N GLU A 43 -3.78 -1.17 -4.04
CA GLU A 43 -3.67 0.10 -3.32
C GLU A 43 -2.51 0.11 -2.30
N ASN A 44 -2.32 -1.00 -1.59
CA ASN A 44 -1.36 -1.06 -0.49
C ASN A 44 -0.20 -2.06 -0.72
N GLY A 45 -0.22 -2.80 -1.84
CA GLY A 45 0.81 -3.78 -2.21
C GLY A 45 0.83 -5.05 -1.36
N GLN A 46 -0.10 -5.22 -0.41
CA GLN A 46 -0.13 -6.38 0.48
C GLN A 46 -0.59 -7.62 -0.27
N SER A 47 0.15 -8.72 -0.11
CA SER A 47 -0.30 -10.06 -0.52
C SER A 47 -1.56 -10.45 0.26
N PHE A 48 -2.47 -11.16 -0.38
CA PHE A 48 -3.68 -11.69 0.27
C PHE A 48 -3.98 -13.15 -0.07
N ALA A 49 -3.34 -13.70 -1.12
CA ALA A 49 -3.48 -15.11 -1.46
C ALA A 49 -2.37 -15.57 -2.41
N ASN A 50 -2.22 -16.88 -2.54
CA ASN A 50 -1.53 -17.52 -3.65
C ASN A 50 -2.54 -18.40 -4.40
N ILE A 51 -2.32 -18.49 -5.71
CA ILE A 51 -3.12 -19.32 -6.61
C ILE A 51 -2.20 -20.22 -7.45
N ILE A 52 -2.80 -21.25 -8.03
CA ILE A 52 -2.28 -21.94 -9.21
C ILE A 52 -3.20 -21.63 -10.39
N VAL A 53 -2.61 -21.40 -11.56
CA VAL A 53 -3.36 -21.19 -12.80
C VAL A 53 -3.85 -22.52 -13.36
N ASP A 54 -5.16 -22.68 -13.45
CA ASP A 54 -5.80 -23.91 -13.98
C ASP A 54 -5.91 -23.89 -15.50
N LYS A 55 -6.25 -22.73 -16.06
CA LYS A 55 -6.58 -22.61 -17.48
C LYS A 55 -6.34 -21.20 -17.97
N ILE A 56 -5.82 -21.09 -19.18
CA ILE A 56 -5.70 -19.83 -19.90
C ILE A 56 -6.43 -19.94 -21.23
N THR A 57 -7.31 -18.98 -21.50
CA THR A 57 -7.98 -18.86 -22.80
C THR A 57 -7.76 -17.45 -23.33
N ILE A 58 -7.46 -17.32 -24.63
CA ILE A 58 -7.32 -16.02 -25.29
C ILE A 58 -8.44 -15.91 -26.31
N LYS A 59 -9.26 -14.86 -26.19
CA LYS A 59 -10.40 -14.59 -27.08
C LYS A 59 -10.47 -13.11 -27.41
N ARG A 60 -11.10 -12.76 -28.53
CA ARG A 60 -11.49 -11.37 -28.77
C ARG A 60 -12.66 -11.01 -27.86
N ILE A 61 -12.78 -9.73 -27.49
CA ILE A 61 -13.94 -9.25 -26.71
C ILE A 61 -15.26 -9.61 -27.42
N SER A 62 -15.28 -9.57 -28.75
CA SER A 62 -16.44 -9.99 -29.56
C SER A 62 -16.88 -11.44 -29.34
N ASP A 63 -15.97 -12.32 -28.92
CA ASP A 63 -16.16 -13.77 -28.90
C ASP A 63 -16.42 -14.30 -27.47
N ILE A 64 -16.43 -13.41 -26.49
CA ILE A 64 -16.74 -13.72 -25.08
C ILE A 64 -18.22 -14.11 -24.97
N ASN A 65 -18.49 -15.17 -24.22
CA ASN A 65 -19.84 -15.67 -23.94
C ASN A 65 -20.05 -15.92 -22.44
N GLU A 66 -21.25 -16.34 -22.07
CA GLU A 66 -21.65 -16.58 -20.67
C GLU A 66 -20.74 -17.55 -19.93
N THR A 67 -20.22 -18.58 -20.62
CA THR A 67 -19.32 -19.57 -19.97
C THR A 67 -17.98 -18.99 -19.58
N ASP A 68 -17.52 -17.93 -20.28
CA ASP A 68 -16.28 -17.23 -19.96
C ASP A 68 -16.42 -16.35 -18.70
N MET A 69 -17.65 -15.94 -18.37
CA MET A 69 -17.98 -15.09 -17.22
C MET A 69 -18.07 -15.88 -15.91
N VAL A 70 -18.07 -17.22 -15.95
CA VAL A 70 -18.10 -18.05 -14.75
C VAL A 70 -16.86 -17.78 -13.90
N GLY A 71 -17.07 -17.45 -12.63
CA GLY A 71 -15.98 -17.08 -11.73
C GLY A 71 -15.39 -15.69 -12.01
N HIS A 72 -16.13 -14.81 -12.69
CA HIS A 72 -15.78 -13.41 -12.92
C HIS A 72 -16.99 -12.50 -12.62
N ALA A 73 -16.76 -11.19 -12.59
CA ALA A 73 -17.82 -10.19 -12.69
C ALA A 73 -18.72 -10.47 -13.91
N GLN A 74 -20.03 -10.43 -13.69
CA GLN A 74 -21.05 -10.59 -14.71
C GLN A 74 -21.27 -9.26 -15.44
N TYR A 75 -21.49 -9.33 -16.75
CA TYR A 75 -21.80 -8.18 -17.60
C TYR A 75 -23.07 -8.48 -18.39
N GLU A 76 -23.98 -7.51 -18.47
CA GLU A 76 -25.24 -7.69 -19.19
C GLU A 76 -25.02 -7.63 -20.71
N THR A 77 -24.11 -6.77 -21.17
CA THR A 77 -23.82 -6.58 -22.59
C THR A 77 -22.32 -6.61 -22.90
N LYS A 78 -21.97 -6.85 -24.18
CA LYS A 78 -20.58 -6.74 -24.63
C LYS A 78 -20.05 -5.30 -24.57
N ASP A 79 -20.94 -4.31 -24.66
CA ASP A 79 -20.59 -2.91 -24.46
C ASP A 79 -20.16 -2.64 -23.01
N ASP A 80 -20.79 -3.28 -22.01
CA ASP A 80 -20.38 -3.16 -20.61
C ASP A 80 -18.98 -3.73 -20.38
N ILE A 81 -18.66 -4.87 -21.01
CA ILE A 81 -17.31 -5.45 -20.99
C ILE A 81 -16.32 -4.44 -21.57
N LEU A 82 -16.64 -3.87 -22.74
CA LEU A 82 -15.78 -2.92 -23.42
C LEU A 82 -15.55 -1.64 -22.60
N ASN A 83 -16.62 -1.09 -22.03
CA ASN A 83 -16.57 0.10 -21.16
C ASN A 83 -15.76 -0.17 -19.89
N SER A 84 -15.90 -1.34 -19.30
CA SER A 84 -15.10 -1.78 -18.15
C SER A 84 -13.61 -1.77 -18.51
N PHE A 85 -13.21 -2.35 -19.65
CA PHE A 85 -11.80 -2.33 -20.06
C PHE A 85 -11.29 -0.94 -20.42
N ARG A 86 -12.09 -0.09 -21.08
CA ARG A 86 -11.68 1.28 -21.42
C ARG A 86 -11.37 2.13 -20.19
N LYS A 87 -12.04 1.88 -19.07
CA LYS A 87 -11.74 2.51 -17.79
C LYS A 87 -10.29 2.26 -17.32
N TYR A 88 -9.75 1.07 -17.60
CA TYR A 88 -8.41 0.67 -17.14
C TYR A 88 -7.33 0.79 -18.21
N TYR A 89 -7.67 0.59 -19.49
CA TYR A 89 -6.71 0.49 -20.60
C TYR A 89 -6.86 1.62 -21.65
N GLY A 90 -7.81 2.54 -21.44
CA GLY A 90 -8.06 3.67 -22.33
C GLY A 90 -8.95 3.36 -23.54
N ASN A 91 -9.25 4.39 -24.32
CA ASN A 91 -10.28 4.34 -25.38
C ASN A 91 -9.90 3.52 -26.62
N ASN A 92 -8.64 3.10 -26.73
CA ASN A 92 -8.14 2.33 -27.88
C ASN A 92 -8.62 0.86 -27.88
N ILE A 93 -9.27 0.41 -26.80
CA ILE A 93 -9.85 -0.93 -26.73
C ILE A 93 -11.10 -1.01 -27.61
N SER A 94 -11.18 -2.07 -28.41
CA SER A 94 -12.28 -2.36 -29.34
C SER A 94 -12.74 -3.81 -29.19
N PHE A 95 -13.84 -4.19 -29.83
CA PHE A 95 -14.31 -5.58 -29.84
C PHE A 95 -13.29 -6.58 -30.40
N ASN A 96 -12.35 -6.12 -31.23
CA ASN A 96 -11.29 -6.96 -31.79
C ASN A 96 -10.09 -7.16 -30.85
N SER A 97 -10.02 -6.40 -29.74
CA SER A 97 -8.96 -6.55 -28.75
C SER A 97 -9.04 -7.93 -28.09
N THR A 98 -7.88 -8.57 -27.88
CA THR A 98 -7.80 -9.90 -27.25
C THR A 98 -7.70 -9.78 -25.74
N VAL A 99 -8.52 -10.57 -25.05
CA VAL A 99 -8.53 -10.74 -23.60
C VAL A 99 -7.96 -12.11 -23.26
N LYS A 100 -7.02 -12.12 -22.32
CA LYS A 100 -6.51 -13.33 -21.69
C LYS A 100 -7.34 -13.59 -20.44
N ILE A 101 -8.11 -14.67 -20.48
CA ILE A 101 -8.92 -15.17 -19.37
C ILE A 101 -8.06 -16.20 -18.63
N ILE A 102 -7.76 -15.91 -17.37
CA ILE A 102 -6.94 -16.75 -16.50
C ILE A 102 -7.86 -17.31 -15.42
N SER A 103 -8.18 -18.60 -15.50
CA SER A 103 -8.87 -19.34 -14.44
C SER A 103 -7.87 -19.91 -13.45
N PHE A 104 -8.22 -19.92 -12.18
CA PHE A 104 -7.32 -20.31 -11.10
C PHE A 104 -8.08 -20.84 -9.89
N HIS A 105 -7.35 -21.58 -9.05
CA HIS A 105 -7.79 -21.96 -7.71
C HIS A 105 -6.81 -21.43 -6.66
N LEU A 106 -7.34 -21.12 -5.49
CA LEU A 106 -6.54 -20.71 -4.35
C LEU A 106 -5.80 -21.92 -3.77
N THR A 107 -4.48 -21.82 -3.67
CA THR A 107 -3.64 -22.83 -3.00
C THR A 107 -3.42 -22.48 -1.54
N SER A 108 -3.25 -21.19 -1.28
CA SER A 108 -3.29 -20.65 0.06
C SER A 108 -4.07 -19.36 0.01
N LYS A 109 -5.16 -19.32 0.76
CA LYS A 109 -5.63 -18.03 1.26
C LYS A 109 -4.53 -17.59 2.22
N GLN A 110 -4.10 -16.34 2.15
CA GLN A 110 -3.65 -15.77 3.41
C GLN A 110 -4.95 -15.63 4.21
N THR A 111 -5.35 -16.71 4.88
CA THR A 111 -6.47 -16.76 5.83
C THR A 111 -6.26 -15.80 7.00
N ASP A 112 -5.13 -15.13 7.01
CA ASP A 112 -4.94 -13.84 7.60
C ASP A 112 -5.53 -12.74 6.67
N VAL A 113 -6.87 -12.55 6.71
CA VAL A 113 -7.31 -11.21 7.17
C VAL A 113 -6.50 -11.05 8.41
N LYS A 114 -5.40 -10.25 8.35
CA LYS A 114 -4.31 -10.25 9.32
C LYS A 114 -4.74 -11.04 10.54
N LYS A 115 -4.05 -12.13 10.92
CA LYS A 115 -3.83 -12.29 12.34
C LYS A 115 -3.39 -10.88 12.72
N VAL A 116 -4.33 -10.15 13.30
CA VAL A 116 -4.08 -9.16 14.29
C VAL A 116 -3.37 -10.06 15.30
N THR A 117 -2.09 -10.34 15.06
CA THR A 117 -1.08 -10.01 16.04
C THR A 117 -1.45 -8.58 16.36
N SER A 118 -2.43 -8.45 17.26
CA SER A 118 -2.57 -7.30 18.08
C SER A 118 -1.21 -7.32 18.73
N PHE A 119 -0.32 -6.53 18.15
CA PHE A 119 0.96 -6.35 18.75
C PHE A 119 0.62 -5.59 20.01
N GLU A 120 0.99 -6.11 21.17
CA GLU A 120 0.83 -5.32 22.39
C GLU A 120 1.56 -3.97 22.18
N LYS A 121 2.66 -3.99 21.42
CA LYS A 121 3.43 -2.81 21.06
C LYS A 121 4.14 -2.95 19.71
N VAL A 122 4.27 -1.83 18.99
CA VAL A 122 5.16 -1.70 17.82
C VAL A 122 6.12 -0.52 17.98
N LYS A 123 7.28 -0.61 17.33
CA LYS A 123 8.25 0.48 17.22
C LYS A 123 8.14 1.09 15.83
N LEU A 124 7.92 2.40 15.75
CA LEU A 124 7.81 3.16 14.51
C LEU A 124 9.00 4.11 14.44
N PHE A 125 9.87 3.94 13.44
CA PHE A 125 10.91 4.89 13.10
C PHE A 125 10.41 5.74 11.93
N THR A 126 10.56 7.05 12.01
CA THR A 126 10.15 7.97 10.94
C THR A 126 11.23 8.99 10.65
N ASP A 127 11.30 9.41 9.40
CA ASP A 127 12.13 10.51 8.93
C ASP A 127 11.42 11.25 7.78
N GLY A 128 11.70 12.54 7.65
CA GLY A 128 11.19 13.36 6.56
C GLY A 128 12.27 14.27 6.02
N GLY A 129 12.47 14.23 4.71
CA GLY A 129 13.54 14.97 4.04
C GLY A 129 13.05 15.85 2.92
N SER A 130 13.77 16.95 2.69
CA SER A 130 13.54 17.88 1.58
C SER A 130 14.84 18.23 0.86
N ARG A 131 14.85 18.14 -0.48
CA ARG A 131 15.94 18.58 -1.37
C ARG A 131 15.86 20.09 -1.60
N GLY A 132 16.05 20.86 -0.54
CA GLY A 132 15.81 22.30 -0.50
C GLY A 132 14.95 22.67 0.71
N ASN A 133 14.71 23.95 0.99
CA ASN A 133 13.81 24.34 2.09
C ASN A 133 13.07 25.66 1.77
N PRO A 134 12.00 25.61 0.94
CA PRO A 134 11.30 24.41 0.46
C PRO A 134 11.96 23.74 -0.77
N GLY A 135 11.69 22.46 -0.98
CA GLY A 135 12.15 21.66 -2.13
C GLY A 135 11.37 20.35 -2.28
N PRO A 136 11.64 19.53 -3.32
CA PRO A 136 11.10 18.18 -3.45
C PRO A 136 11.32 17.39 -2.16
N SER A 137 10.25 16.83 -1.59
CA SER A 137 10.29 16.23 -0.26
C SER A 137 9.58 14.89 -0.22
N ALA A 138 9.97 14.05 0.73
CA ALA A 138 9.34 12.77 0.97
C ALA A 138 9.29 12.46 2.46
N THR A 139 8.45 11.48 2.78
CA THR A 139 8.46 10.79 4.08
C THR A 139 9.12 9.44 3.93
N GLY A 140 9.65 8.92 5.04
CA GLY A 140 10.12 7.56 5.18
C GLY A 140 9.82 7.04 6.57
N TYR A 141 9.45 5.77 6.67
CA TYR A 141 9.17 5.13 7.94
C TYR A 141 9.41 3.62 7.89
N VAL A 142 9.73 3.06 9.06
CA VAL A 142 9.89 1.61 9.25
C VAL A 142 9.20 1.20 10.55
N ILE A 143 8.39 0.16 10.49
CA ILE A 143 7.65 -0.40 11.61
C ILE A 143 8.27 -1.74 11.98
N TYR A 144 8.59 -1.91 13.26
CA TYR A 144 9.13 -3.13 13.83
C TYR A 144 8.20 -3.71 14.90
N ASP A 145 8.26 -5.02 15.10
CA ASP A 145 7.69 -5.68 16.28
C ASP A 145 8.56 -5.46 17.53
N GLU A 146 8.19 -6.08 18.65
CA GLU A 146 8.96 -5.96 19.90
C GLU A 146 10.33 -6.68 19.84
N GLN A 147 10.51 -7.59 18.90
CA GLN A 147 11.73 -8.37 18.66
C GLN A 147 12.64 -7.73 17.59
N ASP A 148 12.35 -6.50 17.17
CA ASP A 148 13.09 -5.77 16.13
C ASP A 148 13.05 -6.42 14.74
N ASN A 149 12.03 -7.24 14.45
CA ASN A 149 11.76 -7.68 13.09
C ASN A 149 11.00 -6.59 12.34
N VAL A 150 11.40 -6.31 11.10
CA VAL A 150 10.71 -5.36 10.22
C VAL A 150 9.33 -5.92 9.84
N LEU A 151 8.27 -5.24 10.24
CA LEU A 151 6.89 -5.52 9.84
C LEU A 151 6.54 -4.83 8.53
N PHE A 152 7.02 -3.60 8.34
CA PHE A 152 6.77 -2.81 7.13
C PHE A 152 7.75 -1.65 7.00
N ALA A 153 8.08 -1.26 5.78
CA ALA A 153 8.88 -0.09 5.46
C ALA A 153 8.28 0.63 4.23
N GLY A 154 8.27 1.95 4.23
CA GLY A 154 7.76 2.71 3.09
C GLY A 154 7.80 4.22 3.30
N GLY A 155 7.17 4.95 2.40
CA GLY A 155 7.17 6.41 2.38
C GLY A 155 6.37 6.97 1.21
N ASP A 156 6.04 8.25 1.30
CA ASP A 156 5.25 8.97 0.30
C ASP A 156 6.00 10.20 -0.20
N TYR A 157 5.92 10.48 -1.51
CA TYR A 157 6.38 11.74 -2.09
C TYR A 157 5.38 12.85 -1.75
N LEU A 158 5.89 13.99 -1.26
CA LEU A 158 5.08 15.11 -0.76
C LEU A 158 5.01 16.30 -1.72
N GLY A 159 5.68 16.22 -2.88
CA GLY A 159 5.88 17.40 -3.71
C GLY A 159 6.86 18.40 -3.09
N VAL A 160 6.66 19.69 -3.33
CA VAL A 160 7.53 20.75 -2.81
C VAL A 160 7.04 21.23 -1.45
N THR A 161 7.81 20.97 -0.39
CA THR A 161 7.51 21.38 0.98
C THR A 161 8.80 21.66 1.76
N THR A 162 8.70 22.04 3.03
CA THR A 162 9.84 22.33 3.92
C THR A 162 10.28 21.07 4.67
N ASN A 163 11.53 21.02 5.12
CA ASN A 163 12.03 19.87 5.90
C ASN A 163 11.16 19.60 7.14
N ASN A 164 10.81 20.66 7.89
CA ASN A 164 9.97 20.52 9.08
C ASN A 164 8.57 19.99 8.74
N GLN A 165 7.97 20.38 7.62
CA GLN A 165 6.68 19.84 7.20
C GLN A 165 6.81 18.36 6.80
N ALA A 166 7.89 17.97 6.11
CA ALA A 166 8.16 16.58 5.74
C ALA A 166 8.29 15.67 6.98
N GLU A 167 9.04 16.10 7.99
CA GLU A 167 9.20 15.40 9.27
C GLU A 167 7.86 15.14 9.99
N TYR A 168 7.01 16.17 10.06
CA TYR A 168 5.66 16.04 10.63
C TYR A 168 4.78 15.10 9.80
N GLN A 169 4.84 15.17 8.47
CA GLN A 169 4.09 14.25 7.61
C GLN A 169 4.58 12.81 7.79
N ALA A 170 5.88 12.57 7.99
CA ALA A 170 6.42 11.24 8.21
C ALA A 170 5.83 10.58 9.46
N VAL A 171 5.73 11.32 10.56
CA VAL A 171 5.04 10.87 11.78
C VAL A 171 3.57 10.54 11.50
N ARG A 172 2.87 11.42 10.78
CA ARG A 172 1.44 11.24 10.44
C ARG A 172 1.22 10.00 9.58
N THR A 173 2.01 9.81 8.53
CA THR A 173 1.91 8.67 7.62
C THR A 173 2.29 7.37 8.32
N GLY A 174 3.41 7.36 9.06
CA GLY A 174 3.84 6.19 9.81
C GLY A 174 2.80 5.72 10.84
N LEU A 175 2.19 6.65 11.58
CA LEU A 175 1.14 6.31 12.54
C LEU A 175 -0.15 5.79 11.88
N LYS A 176 -0.53 6.33 10.70
CA LYS A 176 -1.64 5.76 9.91
C LYS A 176 -1.31 4.32 9.51
N GLN A 177 -0.08 4.06 9.08
CA GLN A 177 0.32 2.71 8.74
C GLN A 177 0.34 1.78 9.96
N CYS A 178 0.72 2.26 11.15
CA CYS A 178 0.64 1.48 12.39
C CYS A 178 -0.78 0.96 12.69
N GLN A 179 -1.85 1.66 12.28
CA GLN A 179 -3.24 1.20 12.49
C GLN A 179 -3.50 -0.14 11.80
N GLN A 180 -2.77 -0.45 10.73
CA GLN A 180 -2.85 -1.73 10.04
C GLN A 180 -2.49 -2.90 10.94
N PHE A 181 -1.65 -2.70 11.96
CA PHE A 181 -1.18 -3.75 12.86
C PHE A 181 -2.01 -3.87 14.15
N ASN A 182 -3.04 -3.03 14.30
CA ASN A 182 -3.89 -2.91 15.50
C ASN A 182 -3.13 -3.03 16.84
N PRO A 183 -2.02 -2.26 17.03
CA PRO A 183 -1.27 -2.33 18.27
C PRO A 183 -1.99 -1.58 19.39
N LYS A 184 -1.79 -1.98 20.65
CA LYS A 184 -2.21 -1.13 21.78
C LYS A 184 -1.26 0.05 21.96
N HIS A 185 0.03 -0.20 21.82
CA HIS A 185 1.07 0.79 22.05
C HIS A 185 1.94 1.06 20.83
N VAL A 186 2.25 2.33 20.56
CA VAL A 186 3.20 2.72 19.52
C VAL A 186 4.34 3.53 20.12
N GLN A 187 5.59 3.11 19.87
CA GLN A 187 6.79 3.87 20.22
C GLN A 187 7.34 4.53 18.96
N VAL A 188 7.16 5.84 18.84
CA VAL A 188 7.67 6.63 17.72
C VAL A 188 9.09 7.08 18.03
N PHE A 189 10.02 6.81 17.12
CA PHE A 189 11.43 7.17 17.17
C PHE A 189 11.77 8.06 15.99
N MET A 190 12.45 9.16 16.27
CA MET A 190 12.86 10.16 15.29
C MET A 190 14.19 10.79 15.73
N ASP A 191 14.99 11.27 14.79
CA ASP A 191 16.19 12.08 15.05
C ASP A 191 15.91 13.59 15.14
N SER A 192 14.72 14.04 14.73
CA SER A 192 14.30 15.43 14.89
C SER A 192 13.91 15.76 16.34
N LEU A 193 14.87 16.23 17.15
CA LEU A 193 14.64 16.64 18.54
C LEU A 193 13.57 17.74 18.67
N LEU A 194 13.46 18.64 17.68
CA LEU A 194 12.43 19.68 17.64
C LEU A 194 11.03 19.07 17.58
N VAL A 195 10.80 18.17 16.62
CA VAL A 195 9.49 17.56 16.40
C VAL A 195 9.12 16.66 17.58
N VAL A 196 10.06 15.86 18.09
CA VAL A 196 9.84 15.03 19.30
C VAL A 196 9.38 15.90 20.48
N ASN A 197 10.06 17.00 20.77
CA ASN A 197 9.69 17.87 21.89
C ASN A 197 8.36 18.60 21.65
N GLN A 198 8.02 18.95 20.41
CA GLN A 198 6.73 19.53 20.09
C GLN A 198 5.59 18.51 20.25
N MET A 199 5.79 17.26 19.80
CA MET A 199 4.82 16.18 19.98
C MET A 199 4.60 15.84 21.45
N ASN A 200 5.65 15.87 22.27
CA ASN A 200 5.58 15.70 23.71
C ASN A 200 5.04 16.94 24.46
N GLY A 201 4.74 18.04 23.76
CA GLY A 201 4.22 19.27 24.35
C GLY A 201 5.23 20.09 25.14
N VAL A 202 6.51 19.73 25.11
CA VAL A 202 7.61 20.46 25.74
C VAL A 202 7.85 21.79 25.01
N PHE A 203 7.79 21.76 23.67
CA PHE A 203 7.99 22.95 22.84
C PHE A 203 6.70 23.41 22.17
N LYS A 204 6.51 24.72 22.10
CA LYS A 204 5.37 25.32 21.39
C LYS A 204 5.63 25.33 19.88
N ILE A 205 4.61 24.95 19.11
CA ILE A 205 4.63 25.05 17.64
C ILE A 205 4.32 26.49 17.23
N LYS A 206 5.35 27.24 16.80
CA LYS A 206 5.21 28.63 16.34
C LYS A 206 4.71 28.73 14.91
N ASN A 207 5.11 27.81 14.04
CA ASN A 207 4.65 27.79 12.65
C ASN A 207 3.20 27.30 12.58
N ARG A 208 2.28 28.18 12.16
CA ARG A 208 0.84 27.86 12.06
C ARG A 208 0.54 26.81 11.00
N ASP A 209 1.37 26.67 9.98
CA ASP A 209 1.17 25.68 8.91
C ASP A 209 1.34 24.24 9.41
N LEU A 210 2.02 24.06 10.56
CA LEU A 210 2.19 22.76 11.20
C LEU A 210 0.98 22.39 12.09
N TRP A 211 0.12 23.34 12.44
CA TRP A 211 -0.99 23.08 13.38
C TRP A 211 -2.01 22.05 12.85
N PRO A 212 -2.42 22.08 11.57
CA PRO A 212 -3.30 21.04 11.03
C PRO A 212 -2.65 19.66 11.09
N ILE A 213 -1.38 19.53 10.67
CA ILE A 213 -0.66 18.25 10.63
C ILE A 213 -0.48 17.70 12.04
N HIS A 214 -0.08 18.55 12.99
CA HIS A 214 0.03 18.17 14.40
C HIS A 214 -1.31 17.76 15.02
N SER A 215 -2.41 18.44 14.67
CA SER A 215 -3.74 18.07 15.17
C SER A 215 -4.19 16.72 14.63
N ASP A 216 -3.92 16.45 13.35
CA ASP A 216 -4.15 15.14 12.73
C ASP A 216 -3.35 14.04 13.43
N ILE A 217 -2.06 14.27 13.71
CA ILE A 217 -1.22 13.30 14.43
C ILE A 217 -1.82 12.99 15.80
N LYS A 218 -2.27 14.01 16.54
CA LYS A 218 -2.94 13.80 17.84
C LYS A 218 -4.23 12.99 17.72
N ALA A 219 -5.07 13.28 16.73
CA ALA A 219 -6.29 12.53 16.49
C ALA A 219 -6.01 11.07 16.11
N ILE A 220 -4.95 10.81 15.33
CA ILE A 220 -4.50 9.46 15.00
C ILE A 220 -3.95 8.75 16.24
N ALA A 221 -3.16 9.44 17.07
CA ALA A 221 -2.57 8.87 18.27
C ALA A 221 -3.62 8.44 19.30
N GLN A 222 -4.77 9.11 19.36
CA GLN A 222 -5.91 8.75 20.22
C GLN A 222 -6.58 7.42 19.84
N LYS A 223 -6.27 6.86 18.67
CA LYS A 223 -6.77 5.53 18.28
C LYS A 223 -5.98 4.37 18.87
N PHE A 224 -4.87 4.65 19.55
CA PHE A 224 -4.06 3.68 20.27
C PHE A 224 -4.20 3.94 21.78
N ASP A 225 -4.02 2.90 22.61
CA ASP A 225 -4.04 3.05 24.06
C ASP A 225 -2.91 3.96 24.55
N LYS A 226 -1.75 3.90 23.87
CA LYS A 226 -0.60 4.76 24.16
C LYS A 226 0.29 5.00 22.94
N VAL A 227 0.69 6.25 22.77
CA VAL A 227 1.77 6.63 21.84
C VAL A 227 2.85 7.39 22.61
N THR A 228 4.12 7.07 22.35
CA THR A 228 5.28 7.78 22.92
C THR A 228 6.18 8.29 21.81
N PHE A 229 6.80 9.46 22.01
CA PHE A 229 7.74 10.05 21.06
C PHE A 229 9.12 10.15 21.70
N THR A 230 10.10 9.49 21.11
CA THR A 230 11.46 9.35 21.64
C THR A 230 12.47 9.82 20.60
N HIS A 231 13.41 10.65 21.03
CA HIS A 231 14.51 11.06 20.17
C HIS A 231 15.58 9.96 20.12
N VAL A 232 16.11 9.70 18.92
CA VAL A 232 17.27 8.82 18.68
C VAL A 232 18.33 9.55 17.84
N PRO A 233 19.63 9.27 18.01
CA PRO A 233 20.65 9.79 17.09
C PRO A 233 20.37 9.36 15.64
N ARG A 234 20.75 10.19 14.67
CA ARG A 234 20.55 9.93 13.23
C ARG A 234 21.17 8.60 12.78
N GLU A 235 22.26 8.19 13.42
CA GLU A 235 22.92 6.91 13.15
C GLU A 235 22.02 5.70 13.43
N LEU A 236 21.04 5.85 14.32
CA LEU A 236 20.04 4.84 14.65
C LEU A 236 18.74 4.99 13.83
N ASN A 237 18.55 6.08 13.09
CA ASN A 237 17.37 6.33 12.25
C ASN A 237 17.61 6.07 10.75
N LYS A 238 18.76 5.49 10.38
CA LYS A 238 19.19 5.28 8.98
C LYS A 238 18.18 4.54 8.11
N ALA A 239 17.39 3.63 8.69
CA ALA A 239 16.41 2.86 7.92
C ALA A 239 15.25 3.73 7.43
N ALA A 240 14.80 4.70 8.23
CA ALA A 240 13.75 5.63 7.82
C ALA A 240 14.30 6.67 6.80
N ASP A 241 15.51 7.19 7.04
CA ASP A 241 16.23 8.08 6.09
C ASP A 241 16.46 7.40 4.73
N ALA A 242 16.76 6.10 4.72
CA ALA A 242 16.88 5.33 3.48
C ALA A 242 15.56 5.26 2.69
N GLU A 243 14.42 5.10 3.37
CA GLU A 243 13.11 5.12 2.70
C GLU A 243 12.76 6.51 2.14
N VAL A 244 13.13 7.60 2.84
CA VAL A 244 12.99 8.98 2.30
C VAL A 244 13.74 9.11 0.97
N ASN A 245 15.01 8.71 0.95
CA ASN A 245 15.86 8.83 -0.24
C ASN A 245 15.35 7.97 -1.40
N LYS A 246 14.95 6.73 -1.11
CA LYS A 246 14.34 5.82 -2.09
C LYS A 246 13.10 6.41 -2.76
N VAL A 247 12.25 7.10 -1.99
CA VAL A 247 11.05 7.77 -2.52
C VAL A 247 11.42 8.97 -3.38
N LEU A 248 12.36 9.81 -2.92
CA LEU A 248 12.82 10.98 -3.68
C LEU A 248 13.47 10.59 -5.01
N ASP A 249 14.35 9.58 -4.98
CA ASP A 249 15.04 9.09 -6.18
C ASP A 249 14.08 8.47 -7.19
N SER A 250 12.99 7.87 -6.73
CA SER A 250 11.96 7.29 -7.60
C SER A 250 11.03 8.35 -8.22
N ALA A 251 10.96 9.56 -7.63
CA ALA A 251 10.12 10.65 -8.10
C ALA A 251 10.84 11.61 -9.08
N ASP A 252 12.17 11.54 -9.15
CA ASP A 252 13.02 12.35 -10.04
C ASP A 252 13.21 11.74 -11.45
N VAL A 253 12.32 10.83 -11.88
CA VAL A 253 12.32 10.15 -13.19
C VAL A 253 11.17 10.62 -14.09
#